data_AF-A0A4V0I1Y1-F1
#
_entry.id   AF-A0A4V0I1Y1-F1
#
_cell.length_a   1.000
_cell.length_b   1.000
_cell.length_c   1.000
_cell.angle_alpha   90.00
_cell.angle_beta   90.00
_cell.angle_gamma   90.00
#
_symmetry.space_group_name_H-M   'P 1'
#
loop_
_entity.id
_entity.type
_entity.pdbx_description
1 polymer ?
#
loop_
_entity_poly.entity_id
_entity_poly.type
_entity_poly.pdbx_seq_one_letter_code
_entity_poly.pdbx_strand_id
1 'polypeptide(L)'
;MSRRPGLTLTEVLVTLAILAFGILAILTLFPLAASQMAVAVREDRSAQAANAADGYIRAYWKSEVVENVANSLPVTEPFYSALLDPNAGVTPPHGTFTPAAAGEPSYPVVLDPMGYASRGPVAGSWMGDGGVSNAPRRSLSRITSVGGTQYPFRVCSLMDGMGYDENGHPTTDRELRYNWAWMIQCPDAGTRTTANLTVVVYDNRPNLYAPTGSETIHTATVTPKSTQVILSGSVNVKPGGWIMDVTDPTVNTATNKIRHGIPYQVVSVVDGGSTTTLELQTPLQKPNDPLWTPATYNAKFVVMRGVTGVYPRAPLTAN
;
A
#
# COMPACT_ATOMS: atom_id res chain seq x y z
N MET A 1 -17.07 71.68 -37.17
CA MET A 1 -16.44 70.55 -36.44
C MET A 1 -17.12 69.26 -36.86
N SER A 2 -16.45 68.43 -37.68
CA SER A 2 -16.95 67.12 -38.07
C SER A 2 -16.63 66.11 -36.96
N ARG A 3 -17.64 65.68 -36.20
CA ARG A 3 -17.49 64.60 -35.21
C ARG A 3 -17.50 63.28 -35.98
N ARG A 4 -16.45 62.46 -35.83
CA ARG A 4 -16.36 61.11 -36.40
C ARG A 4 -17.08 60.13 -35.46
N PRO A 5 -18.27 59.61 -35.77
CA PRO A 5 -19.11 58.87 -34.82
C PRO A 5 -18.80 57.36 -34.74
N GLY A 6 -17.69 56.89 -35.31
CA GLY A 6 -17.33 55.45 -35.32
C GLY A 6 -16.32 55.00 -34.26
N LEU A 7 -15.64 55.94 -33.58
CA LEU A 7 -14.48 55.61 -32.74
C LEU A 7 -14.87 55.04 -31.35
N THR A 8 -16.09 55.32 -30.88
CA THR A 8 -16.57 54.91 -29.54
C THR A 8 -17.08 53.47 -29.50
N LEU A 9 -17.66 52.95 -30.59
CA LEU A 9 -18.19 51.58 -30.62
C LEU A 9 -17.09 50.52 -30.69
N THR A 10 -16.01 50.79 -31.45
CA THR A 10 -14.85 49.90 -31.52
C THR A 10 -14.12 49.82 -30.19
N GLU A 11 -14.01 50.93 -29.46
CA GLU A 11 -13.39 50.96 -28.12
C GLU A 11 -14.19 50.13 -27.11
N VAL A 12 -15.52 50.25 -27.10
CA VAL A 12 -16.39 49.44 -26.24
C VAL A 12 -16.33 47.95 -26.61
N LEU A 13 -16.29 47.60 -27.90
CA LEU A 13 -16.18 46.19 -28.30
C LEU A 13 -14.82 45.58 -27.93
N VAL A 14 -13.72 46.32 -28.09
CA VAL A 14 -12.39 45.85 -27.70
C VAL A 14 -12.30 45.69 -26.18
N THR A 15 -12.84 46.64 -25.41
CA THR A 15 -12.86 46.51 -23.94
C THR A 15 -13.71 45.32 -23.47
N LEU A 16 -14.87 45.07 -24.06
CA LEU A 16 -15.68 43.88 -23.77
C LEU A 16 -14.96 42.59 -24.16
N ALA A 17 -14.26 42.56 -25.30
CA ALA A 17 -13.50 41.40 -25.73
C ALA A 17 -12.35 41.08 -24.75
N ILE A 18 -11.59 42.10 -24.33
CA ILE A 18 -10.51 41.95 -23.33
C ILE A 18 -11.08 41.48 -21.99
N LEU A 19 -12.21 42.05 -21.55
CA LEU A 19 -12.89 41.63 -20.31
C LEU A 19 -13.34 40.16 -20.40
N ALA A 20 -13.94 39.75 -21.52
CA ALA A 20 -14.38 38.38 -21.73
C ALA A 20 -13.21 37.38 -21.70
N PHE A 21 -12.08 37.70 -22.36
CA PHE A 21 -10.88 36.87 -22.29
C PHE A 21 -10.28 36.83 -20.88
N GLY A 22 -10.30 37.95 -20.14
CA GLY A 22 -9.86 38.00 -18.75
C GLY A 22 -10.69 37.12 -17.83
N ILE A 23 -12.02 37.15 -17.96
CA ILE A 23 -12.92 36.31 -17.16
C ILE A 23 -12.76 34.83 -17.54
N LEU A 24 -12.66 34.50 -18.83
CA LEU A 24 -12.40 33.13 -19.27
C LEU A 24 -11.08 32.59 -18.71
N ALA A 25 -10.01 33.39 -18.73
CA ALA A 25 -8.73 33.01 -18.15
C ALA A 25 -8.86 32.71 -16.64
N ILE A 26 -9.51 33.59 -15.88
CA ILE A 26 -9.72 33.41 -14.44
C ILE A 26 -10.57 32.17 -14.14
N LEU A 27 -11.65 31.94 -14.90
CA LEU A 27 -12.52 30.76 -14.73
C LEU A 27 -11.78 29.43 -14.97
N THR A 28 -10.76 29.40 -15.82
CA THR A 28 -9.94 28.19 -16.03
C THR A 28 -8.93 27.92 -14.92
N LEU A 29 -8.51 28.95 -14.17
CA LEU A 29 -7.54 28.80 -13.08
C LEU A 29 -8.18 28.21 -11.81
N PHE A 30 -9.47 28.48 -11.55
CA PHE A 30 -10.16 27.98 -10.36
C PHE A 30 -10.19 26.44 -10.26
N PRO A 31 -10.59 25.68 -11.32
CA PRO A 31 -10.57 24.22 -11.26
C PRO A 31 -9.15 23.64 -11.04
N LEU A 32 -8.14 24.28 -11.64
CA LEU A 32 -6.75 23.84 -11.48
C LEU A 32 -6.27 24.03 -10.03
N ALA A 33 -6.53 25.21 -9.43
CA ALA A 33 -6.20 25.48 -8.04
C ALA A 33 -6.97 24.55 -7.07
N ALA A 34 -8.27 24.32 -7.33
CA ALA A 34 -9.09 23.41 -6.54
C ALA A 34 -8.56 21.97 -6.60
N SER A 35 -8.13 21.50 -7.78
CA SER A 35 -7.54 20.17 -7.94
C SER A 35 -6.21 20.04 -7.17
N GLN A 36 -5.35 21.05 -7.22
CA GLN A 36 -4.08 21.04 -6.48
C GLN A 36 -4.30 21.05 -4.97
N MET A 37 -5.27 21.85 -4.49
CA MET A 37 -5.63 21.88 -3.08
C MET A 37 -6.22 20.54 -2.62
N ALA A 38 -7.07 19.90 -3.42
CA ALA A 38 -7.61 18.58 -3.10
C ALA A 38 -6.52 17.49 -2.99
N VAL A 39 -5.52 17.52 -3.88
CA VAL A 39 -4.36 16.62 -3.81
C VAL A 39 -3.54 16.89 -2.55
N ALA A 40 -3.24 18.17 -2.27
CA ALA A 40 -2.47 18.55 -1.08
C ALA A 40 -3.15 18.12 0.24
N VAL A 41 -4.48 18.31 0.35
CA VAL A 41 -5.25 17.86 1.52
C VAL A 41 -5.23 16.34 1.64
N ARG A 42 -5.35 15.62 0.52
CA ARG A 42 -5.28 14.15 0.51
C ARG A 42 -3.91 13.65 0.97
N GLU A 43 -2.83 14.25 0.47
CA GLU A 43 -1.46 13.91 0.85
C GLU A 43 -1.17 14.20 2.33
N ASP A 44 -1.63 15.35 2.85
CA ASP A 44 -1.49 15.72 4.27
C ASP A 44 -2.22 14.73 5.18
N ARG A 45 -3.49 14.42 4.89
CA ARG A 45 -4.26 13.45 5.68
C ARG A 45 -3.68 12.03 5.59
N SER A 46 -3.18 11.64 4.42
CA SER A 46 -2.48 10.36 4.25
C SER A 46 -1.19 10.31 5.08
N ALA A 47 -0.43 11.39 5.12
CA ALA A 47 0.78 11.49 5.95
C ALA A 47 0.46 11.45 7.46
N GLN A 48 -0.61 12.12 7.90
CA GLN A 48 -1.12 12.06 9.28
C GLN A 48 -1.52 10.64 9.67
N ALA A 49 -2.29 9.95 8.81
CA ALA A 49 -2.67 8.55 9.01
C ALA A 49 -1.43 7.65 9.12
N ALA A 50 -0.43 7.86 8.26
CA ALA A 50 0.80 7.09 8.30
C ALA A 50 1.62 7.32 9.58
N ASN A 51 1.61 8.54 10.13
CA ASN A 51 2.30 8.86 11.40
C ASN A 51 1.58 8.22 12.59
N ALA A 52 0.25 8.24 12.61
CA ALA A 52 -0.55 7.56 13.62
C ALA A 52 -0.30 6.04 13.60
N ALA A 53 -0.28 5.45 12.40
CA ALA A 53 0.01 4.03 12.19
C ALA A 53 1.42 3.63 12.67
N ASP A 54 2.45 4.43 12.37
CA ASP A 54 3.83 4.19 12.83
C ASP A 54 3.93 4.24 14.36
N GLY A 55 3.35 5.25 14.99
CA GLY A 55 3.31 5.36 16.45
C GLY A 55 2.65 4.14 17.12
N TYR A 56 1.52 3.68 16.56
CA TYR A 56 0.82 2.51 17.07
C TYR A 56 1.66 1.22 16.96
N ILE A 57 2.18 0.91 15.77
CA ILE A 57 2.91 -0.35 15.57
C ILE A 57 4.25 -0.36 16.32
N ARG A 58 4.90 0.79 16.51
CA ARG A 58 6.14 0.87 17.28
C ARG A 58 5.93 0.59 18.76
N ALA A 59 4.86 1.16 19.33
CA ALA A 59 4.46 0.84 20.70
C ALA A 59 4.08 -0.65 20.84
N TYR A 60 3.33 -1.18 19.88
CA TYR A 60 2.93 -2.59 19.84
C TYR A 60 4.14 -3.53 19.72
N TRP A 61 5.06 -3.24 18.81
CA TRP A 61 6.28 -4.02 18.60
C TRP A 61 7.14 -4.07 19.86
N LYS A 62 7.27 -2.93 20.54
CA LYS A 62 8.00 -2.86 21.81
C LYS A 62 7.39 -3.78 22.86
N SER A 63 6.08 -3.66 23.12
CA SER A 63 5.43 -4.42 24.19
C SER A 63 5.31 -5.92 23.87
N GLU A 64 4.91 -6.27 22.63
CA GLU A 64 4.56 -7.64 22.29
C GLU A 64 5.73 -8.46 21.75
N VAL A 65 6.75 -7.80 21.17
CA VAL A 65 7.92 -8.49 20.59
C VAL A 65 9.16 -8.25 21.44
N VAL A 66 9.57 -6.99 21.61
CA VAL A 66 10.88 -6.67 22.23
C VAL A 66 10.90 -7.06 23.70
N GLU A 67 9.91 -6.63 24.49
CA GLU A 67 9.85 -6.91 25.92
C GLU A 67 9.67 -8.41 26.20
N ASN A 68 8.86 -9.12 25.41
CA ASN A 68 8.73 -10.56 25.54
C ASN A 68 10.05 -11.29 25.25
N VAL A 69 10.76 -10.93 24.17
CA VAL A 69 12.08 -11.51 23.86
C VAL A 69 13.10 -11.18 24.96
N ALA A 70 13.14 -9.95 25.45
CA ALA A 70 14.06 -9.52 26.50
C ALA A 70 13.84 -10.28 27.82
N ASN A 71 12.57 -10.57 28.15
CA ASN A 71 12.18 -11.32 29.33
C ASN A 71 12.20 -12.84 29.11
N SER A 72 12.69 -13.33 27.97
CA SER A 72 12.66 -14.76 27.58
C SER A 72 11.26 -15.37 27.61
N LEU A 73 10.22 -14.55 27.39
CA LEU A 73 8.84 -14.96 27.25
C LEU A 73 8.54 -15.33 25.79
N PRO A 74 7.64 -16.29 25.54
CA PRO A 74 7.25 -16.64 24.18
C PRO A 74 6.47 -15.48 23.54
N VAL A 75 6.91 -15.05 22.35
CA VAL A 75 6.15 -14.12 21.51
C VAL A 75 5.02 -14.89 20.83
N THR A 76 3.78 -14.59 21.20
CA THR A 76 2.57 -15.27 20.71
C THR A 76 1.95 -14.61 19.48
N GLU A 77 2.54 -13.52 18.99
CA GLU A 77 2.03 -12.79 17.83
C GLU A 77 2.04 -13.65 16.56
N PRO A 78 0.91 -13.74 15.83
CA PRO A 78 0.81 -14.58 14.64
C PRO A 78 1.68 -14.09 13.48
N PHE A 79 2.00 -12.78 13.43
CA PHE A 79 2.95 -12.27 12.45
C PHE A 79 4.40 -12.63 12.77
N TYR A 80 4.75 -12.77 14.05
CA TYR A 80 6.13 -13.00 14.47
C TYR A 80 6.64 -14.38 14.03
N SER A 81 5.75 -15.38 14.07
CA SER A 81 6.03 -16.70 13.50
C SER A 81 6.00 -16.70 11.98
N ALA A 82 5.09 -15.93 11.37
CA ALA A 82 4.99 -15.77 9.92
C ALA A 82 6.22 -15.15 9.24
N LEU A 83 7.02 -14.36 9.98
CA LEU A 83 8.31 -13.84 9.51
C LEU A 83 9.29 -14.97 9.14
N LEU A 84 9.25 -16.10 9.87
CA LEU A 84 10.11 -17.25 9.60
C LEU A 84 9.46 -18.27 8.67
N ASP A 85 8.19 -18.58 8.91
CA ASP A 85 7.43 -19.56 8.14
C ASP A 85 6.07 -18.97 7.77
N PRO A 86 5.80 -18.65 6.50
CA PRO A 86 4.53 -18.11 6.05
C PRO A 86 3.32 -19.00 6.38
N ASN A 87 3.53 -20.31 6.58
CA ASN A 87 2.46 -21.24 6.97
C ASN A 87 2.22 -21.30 8.49
N ALA A 88 3.03 -20.63 9.30
CA ALA A 88 2.87 -20.65 10.75
C ALA A 88 1.50 -20.10 11.16
N GLY A 89 0.76 -20.90 11.92
CA GLY A 89 -0.58 -20.58 12.42
C GLY A 89 -1.72 -20.70 11.40
N VAL A 90 -1.47 -21.19 10.18
CA VAL A 90 -2.49 -21.34 9.13
C VAL A 90 -2.84 -22.82 8.95
N THR A 91 -4.13 -23.16 8.94
CA THR A 91 -4.61 -24.52 8.69
C THR A 91 -5.76 -24.51 7.67
N PRO A 92 -5.64 -25.20 6.53
CA PRO A 92 -4.47 -25.95 6.05
C PRO A 92 -3.31 -25.03 5.63
N PRO A 93 -2.06 -25.53 5.63
CA PRO A 93 -0.92 -24.80 5.09
C PRO A 93 -1.12 -24.52 3.59
N HIS A 94 -0.59 -23.41 3.11
CA HIS A 94 -0.82 -22.93 1.76
C HIS A 94 0.45 -23.07 0.92
N GLY A 95 0.67 -24.27 0.38
CA GLY A 95 1.88 -24.59 -0.37
C GLY A 95 3.06 -24.97 0.54
N THR A 96 4.20 -25.26 -0.07
CA THR A 96 5.43 -25.65 0.65
C THR A 96 6.40 -24.49 0.69
N PHE A 97 6.61 -23.93 1.87
CA PHE A 97 7.58 -22.88 2.11
C PHE A 97 8.78 -23.44 2.86
N THR A 98 9.98 -22.94 2.53
CA THR A 98 11.19 -23.23 3.32
C THR A 98 11.33 -22.16 4.39
N PRO A 99 11.37 -22.51 5.70
CA PRO A 99 11.57 -21.51 6.74
C PRO A 99 12.81 -20.64 6.48
N ALA A 100 12.71 -19.35 6.80
CA ALA A 100 13.84 -18.44 6.69
C ALA A 100 14.92 -18.81 7.71
N ALA A 101 16.16 -18.98 7.25
CA ALA A 101 17.30 -19.31 8.10
C ALA A 101 17.98 -18.03 8.61
N ALA A 102 18.72 -18.14 9.72
CA ALA A 102 19.54 -17.04 10.22
C ALA A 102 20.57 -16.59 9.16
N GLY A 103 20.79 -15.28 9.04
CA GLY A 103 21.61 -14.66 8.01
C GLY A 103 20.87 -14.32 6.71
N GLU A 104 19.59 -14.70 6.59
CA GLU A 104 18.75 -14.38 5.43
C GLU A 104 17.64 -13.38 5.80
N PRO A 105 17.12 -12.58 4.85
CA PRO A 105 15.92 -11.79 5.09
C PRO A 105 14.73 -12.65 5.50
N SER A 106 13.88 -12.15 6.39
CA SER A 106 12.63 -12.83 6.72
C SER A 106 11.63 -12.76 5.56
N TYR A 107 10.52 -13.49 5.68
CA TYR A 107 9.38 -13.27 4.82
C TYR A 107 8.77 -11.88 5.09
N PRO A 108 8.31 -11.18 4.05
CA PRO A 108 7.53 -9.95 4.22
C PRO A 108 6.14 -10.32 4.73
N VAL A 109 5.75 -9.75 5.86
CA VAL A 109 4.43 -9.98 6.45
C VAL A 109 3.61 -8.70 6.35
N VAL A 110 2.43 -8.80 5.76
CA VAL A 110 1.46 -7.70 5.72
C VAL A 110 0.57 -7.79 6.97
N LEU A 111 0.70 -6.81 7.86
CA LEU A 111 -0.21 -6.64 8.99
C LEU A 111 -1.42 -5.84 8.54
N ASP A 112 -2.52 -6.53 8.30
CA ASP A 112 -3.75 -5.95 7.78
C ASP A 112 -4.97 -6.57 8.47
N PRO A 113 -5.28 -6.16 9.71
CA PRO A 113 -6.41 -6.68 10.46
C PRO A 113 -7.75 -6.53 9.73
N MET A 114 -7.93 -5.45 8.95
CA MET A 114 -9.15 -5.23 8.16
C MET A 114 -9.26 -6.22 7.01
N GLY A 115 -8.19 -6.40 6.22
CA GLY A 115 -8.14 -7.38 5.13
C GLY A 115 -8.16 -8.83 5.60
N TYR A 116 -7.66 -9.09 6.81
CA TYR A 116 -7.75 -10.39 7.46
C TYR A 116 -9.21 -10.69 7.85
N ALA A 117 -9.90 -9.73 8.48
CA ALA A 117 -11.29 -9.88 8.92
C ALA A 117 -12.31 -9.88 7.76
N SER A 118 -11.99 -9.28 6.62
CA SER A 118 -12.87 -9.27 5.44
C SER A 118 -12.92 -10.60 4.69
N ARG A 119 -12.02 -11.53 5.01
CA ARG A 119 -11.88 -12.83 4.35
C ARG A 119 -11.98 -13.96 5.39
N GLY A 120 -12.25 -15.18 4.91
CA GLY A 120 -12.22 -16.36 5.78
C GLY A 120 -10.81 -16.65 6.32
N PRO A 121 -10.66 -17.52 7.34
CA PRO A 121 -9.40 -17.70 8.06
C PRO A 121 -8.20 -18.07 7.18
N VAL A 122 -8.41 -18.88 6.13
CA VAL A 122 -7.35 -19.25 5.19
C VAL A 122 -7.07 -18.11 4.21
N ALA A 123 -8.10 -17.60 3.53
CA ALA A 123 -7.94 -16.55 2.51
C ALA A 123 -7.48 -15.20 3.10
N GLY A 124 -7.83 -14.90 4.35
CA GLY A 124 -7.36 -13.72 5.08
C GLY A 124 -5.90 -13.82 5.53
N SER A 125 -5.33 -15.02 5.54
CA SER A 125 -3.93 -15.25 5.94
C SER A 125 -2.92 -14.95 4.82
N TRP A 126 -3.37 -14.58 3.63
CA TRP A 126 -2.52 -14.31 2.47
C TRP A 126 -2.95 -13.03 1.79
N MET A 127 -1.99 -12.25 1.31
CA MET A 127 -2.30 -11.18 0.36
C MET A 127 -2.44 -11.81 -1.02
N GLY A 128 -3.49 -11.47 -1.76
CA GLY A 128 -3.66 -11.94 -3.12
C GLY A 128 -4.82 -12.93 -3.30
N ASP A 129 -5.54 -12.83 -4.41
CA ASP A 129 -6.64 -13.73 -4.77
C ASP A 129 -6.13 -14.96 -5.55
N GLY A 130 -6.57 -16.17 -5.17
CA GLY A 130 -6.59 -17.32 -6.07
C GLY A 130 -5.30 -18.11 -6.30
N GLY A 131 -4.26 -18.02 -5.46
CA GLY A 131 -3.02 -18.76 -5.71
C GLY A 131 -2.26 -19.17 -4.47
N VAL A 132 -1.68 -20.38 -4.51
CA VAL A 132 -0.72 -20.91 -3.55
C VAL A 132 0.56 -20.06 -3.56
N SER A 133 0.94 -19.61 -2.36
CA SER A 133 2.15 -18.86 -2.04
C SER A 133 2.20 -17.40 -2.45
N ASN A 134 1.82 -16.56 -1.49
CA ASN A 134 1.93 -15.11 -1.56
C ASN A 134 2.55 -14.58 -0.26
N ALA A 135 2.73 -13.26 -0.17
CA ALA A 135 3.07 -12.62 1.09
C ALA A 135 2.05 -12.97 2.18
N PRO A 136 2.48 -13.50 3.33
CA PRO A 136 1.58 -13.77 4.46
C PRO A 136 0.92 -12.47 4.94
N ARG A 137 -0.40 -12.53 5.10
CA ARG A 137 -1.19 -11.49 5.77
C ARG A 137 -1.52 -11.96 7.18
N ARG A 138 -1.38 -11.09 8.18
CA ARG A 138 -1.73 -11.40 9.57
C ARG A 138 -2.46 -10.24 10.23
N SER A 139 -3.24 -10.56 11.25
CA SER A 139 -3.79 -9.58 12.19
C SER A 139 -2.87 -9.50 13.42
N LEU A 140 -3.11 -8.50 14.26
CA LEU A 140 -2.50 -8.39 15.59
C LEU A 140 -3.31 -9.22 16.59
N SER A 141 -2.64 -9.94 17.49
CA SER A 141 -3.32 -10.82 18.46
C SER A 141 -4.34 -10.07 19.31
N ARG A 142 -3.97 -8.86 19.77
CA ARG A 142 -4.81 -7.96 20.56
C ARG A 142 -6.08 -7.53 19.83
N ILE A 143 -6.04 -7.40 18.49
CA ILE A 143 -7.20 -7.03 17.70
C ILE A 143 -8.14 -8.23 17.55
N THR A 144 -7.59 -9.43 17.37
CA THR A 144 -8.40 -10.65 17.22
C THR A 144 -9.05 -11.11 18.54
N SER A 145 -8.42 -10.86 19.68
CA SER A 145 -8.90 -11.36 20.99
C SER A 145 -10.09 -10.58 21.55
N VAL A 146 -10.21 -9.29 21.25
CA VAL A 146 -11.33 -8.43 21.72
C VAL A 146 -12.68 -8.86 21.11
N GLY A 147 -12.65 -9.54 19.96
CA GLY A 147 -13.84 -9.92 19.22
C GLY A 147 -14.51 -8.73 18.54
N GLY A 148 -15.16 -8.99 17.40
CA GLY A 148 -15.92 -8.00 16.65
C GLY A 148 -15.18 -7.41 15.45
N THR A 149 -15.89 -7.35 14.33
CA THR A 149 -15.38 -6.91 13.03
C THR A 149 -15.18 -5.39 12.93
N GLN A 150 -15.65 -4.62 13.91
CA GLN A 150 -15.50 -3.17 13.97
C GLN A 150 -14.19 -2.73 14.63
N TYR A 151 -13.59 -3.58 15.48
CA TYR A 151 -12.36 -3.23 16.18
C TYR A 151 -11.15 -3.06 15.24
N PRO A 152 -10.93 -3.96 14.24
CA PRO A 152 -9.91 -3.75 13.21
C PRO A 152 -10.04 -2.40 12.50
N PHE A 153 -11.28 -2.03 12.14
CA PHE A 153 -11.56 -0.77 11.46
C PHE A 153 -11.21 0.43 12.34
N ARG A 154 -11.46 0.33 13.65
CA ARG A 154 -11.14 1.43 14.57
C ARG A 154 -9.65 1.63 14.79
N VAL A 155 -8.91 0.53 14.89
CA VAL A 155 -7.46 0.57 15.13
C VAL A 155 -6.69 0.93 13.87
N CYS A 156 -7.21 0.58 12.68
CA CYS A 156 -6.52 0.78 11.41
C CYS A 156 -7.06 1.96 10.59
N SER A 157 -7.84 2.87 11.19
CA SER A 157 -8.39 4.05 10.49
C SER A 157 -8.12 5.35 11.23
N LEU A 158 -7.99 6.44 10.48
CA LEU A 158 -7.78 7.77 11.05
C LEU A 158 -9.09 8.25 11.67
N MET A 159 -9.11 8.36 13.00
CA MET A 159 -10.30 8.68 13.78
C MET A 159 -10.61 10.18 13.89
N ASP A 160 -9.79 11.04 13.30
CA ASP A 160 -9.85 12.49 13.52
C ASP A 160 -10.82 13.22 12.57
N GLY A 161 -11.35 12.54 11.57
CA GLY A 161 -12.31 13.12 10.63
C GLY A 161 -13.69 13.32 11.26
N MET A 162 -14.27 14.51 11.13
CA MET A 162 -15.67 14.79 11.44
C MET A 162 -16.47 14.66 10.14
N GLY A 163 -17.48 13.79 10.09
CA GLY A 163 -18.37 13.70 8.94
C GLY A 163 -19.26 14.95 8.84
N TYR A 164 -19.74 15.24 7.63
CA TYR A 164 -20.71 16.30 7.38
C TYR A 164 -21.89 15.73 6.58
N ASP A 165 -23.11 16.16 6.92
CA ASP A 165 -24.31 15.85 6.13
C ASP A 165 -24.34 16.66 4.82
N GLU A 166 -25.35 16.41 3.97
CA GLU A 166 -25.52 17.13 2.69
C GLU A 166 -25.73 18.64 2.87
N ASN A 167 -26.08 19.09 4.08
CA ASN A 167 -26.28 20.49 4.43
C ASN A 167 -25.04 21.12 5.08
N GLY A 168 -23.94 20.37 5.21
CA GLY A 168 -22.70 20.83 5.84
C GLY A 168 -22.74 20.87 7.37
N HIS A 169 -23.69 20.20 8.01
CA HIS A 169 -23.68 20.05 9.47
C HIS A 169 -22.77 18.89 9.89
N PRO A 170 -22.02 19.04 10.99
CA PRO A 170 -21.19 17.96 11.50
C PRO A 170 -22.07 16.78 11.96
N THR A 171 -21.73 15.57 11.53
CA THR A 171 -22.38 14.33 11.97
C THR A 171 -21.60 13.71 13.12
N THR A 172 -22.26 12.91 13.96
CA THR A 172 -21.59 12.07 14.96
C THR A 172 -20.72 10.97 14.33
N ASP A 173 -20.94 10.68 13.04
CA ASP A 173 -20.12 9.78 12.26
C ASP A 173 -18.74 10.39 12.00
N ARG A 174 -17.71 9.62 12.35
CA ARG A 174 -16.33 9.98 12.05
C ARG A 174 -16.01 9.60 10.60
N GLU A 175 -15.30 10.48 9.89
CA GLU A 175 -14.83 10.20 8.55
C GLU A 175 -13.66 9.21 8.62
N LEU A 176 -13.96 7.93 8.49
CA LEU A 176 -12.97 6.83 8.51
C LEU A 176 -12.43 6.53 7.10
N ARG A 177 -12.20 7.60 6.35
CA ARG A 177 -11.81 7.55 4.94
C ARG A 177 -10.41 6.98 4.75
N TYR A 178 -9.46 7.39 5.60
CA TYR A 178 -8.08 6.89 5.53
C TYR A 178 -7.90 5.72 6.47
N ASN A 179 -7.45 4.59 5.94
CA ASN A 179 -7.06 3.43 6.71
C ASN A 179 -5.70 2.92 6.26
N TRP A 180 -5.10 2.01 7.02
CA TRP A 180 -3.74 1.57 6.76
C TRP A 180 -3.53 0.08 6.99
N ALA A 181 -2.45 -0.41 6.40
CA ALA A 181 -1.81 -1.67 6.71
C ALA A 181 -0.32 -1.42 6.95
N TRP A 182 0.33 -2.33 7.66
CA TRP A 182 1.78 -2.32 7.80
C TRP A 182 2.37 -3.46 6.99
N MET A 183 3.58 -3.25 6.50
CA MET A 183 4.39 -4.31 5.94
C MET A 183 5.70 -4.34 6.72
N ILE A 184 6.02 -5.52 7.23
CA ILE A 184 7.19 -5.75 8.08
C ILE A 184 8.06 -6.84 7.47
N GLN A 185 9.37 -6.59 7.44
CA GLN A 185 10.35 -7.59 7.05
C GLN A 185 11.64 -7.40 7.86
N CYS A 186 12.15 -8.46 8.48
CA CYS A 186 13.45 -8.43 9.14
C CYS A 186 14.56 -8.55 8.08
N PRO A 187 15.61 -7.71 8.15
CA PRO A 187 16.77 -7.85 7.27
C PRO A 187 17.52 -9.17 7.53
N ASP A 188 17.45 -9.68 8.76
CA ASP A 188 17.97 -10.99 9.18
C ASP A 188 16.91 -11.72 10.00
N ALA A 189 16.52 -12.90 9.54
CA ALA A 189 15.57 -13.80 10.20
C ALA A 189 16.09 -14.33 11.55
N GLY A 190 17.40 -14.31 11.79
CA GLY A 190 18.00 -14.59 13.10
C GLY A 190 17.73 -13.47 14.12
N THR A 191 17.61 -12.23 13.67
CA THR A 191 17.47 -11.04 14.52
C THR A 191 16.07 -10.44 14.42
N ARG A 192 15.08 -11.14 14.99
CA ARG A 192 13.65 -10.79 14.87
C ARG A 192 13.18 -9.62 15.75
N THR A 193 14.07 -8.95 16.47
CA THR A 193 13.76 -7.72 17.22
C THR A 193 13.97 -6.46 16.37
N THR A 194 14.56 -6.59 15.19
CA THR A 194 14.74 -5.49 14.23
C THR A 194 14.02 -5.80 12.93
N ALA A 195 13.23 -4.84 12.43
CA ALA A 195 12.48 -5.02 11.20
C ALA A 195 12.31 -3.71 10.41
N ASN A 196 12.39 -3.80 9.09
CA ASN A 196 12.00 -2.72 8.20
C ASN A 196 10.48 -2.58 8.25
N LEU A 197 10.02 -1.33 8.39
CA LEU A 197 8.61 -0.99 8.47
C LEU A 197 8.22 -0.13 7.28
N THR A 198 7.15 -0.51 6.60
CA THR A 198 6.48 0.32 5.61
C THR A 198 5.01 0.44 5.98
N VAL A 199 4.49 1.67 5.98
CA VAL A 199 3.06 1.92 6.18
C VAL A 199 2.40 2.15 4.84
N VAL A 200 1.35 1.39 4.55
CA VAL A 200 0.54 1.52 3.34
C VAL A 200 -0.78 2.16 3.72
N VAL A 201 -1.08 3.35 3.20
CA VAL A 201 -2.31 4.08 3.47
C VAL A 201 -3.26 3.97 2.29
N TYR A 202 -4.50 3.61 2.57
CA TYR A 202 -5.60 3.52 1.63
C TYR A 202 -6.55 4.70 1.80
N ASP A 203 -7.12 5.15 0.69
CA ASP A 203 -8.21 6.11 0.61
C ASP A 203 -9.51 5.36 0.28
N ASN A 204 -10.49 5.45 1.19
CA ASN A 204 -11.83 4.91 1.07
C ASN A 204 -11.86 3.39 0.84
N ARG A 205 -10.96 2.64 1.48
CA ARG A 205 -11.02 1.17 1.47
C ARG A 205 -12.18 0.71 2.38
N PRO A 206 -13.17 -0.01 1.84
CA PRO A 206 -14.36 -0.40 2.59
C PRO A 206 -14.04 -1.45 3.67
N ASN A 207 -14.65 -1.30 4.85
CA ASN A 207 -14.51 -2.27 5.93
C ASN A 207 -15.21 -3.58 5.56
N LEU A 208 -14.58 -4.72 5.85
CA LEU A 208 -15.11 -6.08 5.62
C LEU A 208 -15.49 -6.41 4.17
N TYR A 209 -15.04 -5.62 3.19
CA TYR A 209 -15.34 -5.84 1.78
C TYR A 209 -14.05 -6.00 0.98
N ALA A 210 -13.72 -7.25 0.68
CA ALA A 210 -12.62 -7.62 -0.21
C ALA A 210 -13.15 -8.59 -1.28
N PRO A 211 -13.80 -8.07 -2.35
CA PRO A 211 -14.37 -8.90 -3.38
C PRO A 211 -13.25 -9.66 -4.11
N THR A 212 -13.54 -10.87 -4.56
CA THR A 212 -12.60 -11.66 -5.37
C THR A 212 -12.13 -10.83 -6.58
N GLY A 213 -10.82 -10.79 -6.79
CA GLY A 213 -10.15 -10.00 -7.81
C GLY A 213 -9.69 -8.62 -7.34
N SER A 214 -9.99 -8.21 -6.10
CA SER A 214 -9.47 -6.96 -5.52
C SER A 214 -7.96 -6.97 -5.32
N GLU A 215 -7.37 -8.16 -5.15
CA GLU A 215 -5.94 -8.38 -4.91
C GLU A 215 -5.43 -9.42 -5.92
N THR A 216 -5.72 -9.24 -7.21
CA THR A 216 -5.27 -10.20 -8.22
C THR A 216 -3.74 -10.26 -8.27
N ILE A 217 -3.19 -11.47 -8.34
CA ILE A 217 -1.75 -11.71 -8.48
C ILE A 217 -1.41 -11.76 -9.96
N HIS A 218 -0.35 -11.05 -10.34
CA HIS A 218 0.22 -11.07 -11.67
C HIS A 218 1.66 -11.56 -11.59
N THR A 219 2.08 -12.33 -12.60
CA THR A 219 3.46 -12.82 -12.68
C THR A 219 4.19 -12.14 -13.83
N ALA A 220 5.49 -11.91 -13.64
CA ALA A 220 6.37 -11.36 -14.66
C ALA A 220 7.81 -11.81 -14.45
N THR A 221 8.55 -12.03 -15.54
CA THR A 221 10.00 -12.14 -15.46
C THR A 221 10.60 -10.74 -15.45
N VAL A 222 11.34 -10.42 -14.41
CA VAL A 222 11.88 -9.06 -14.20
C VAL A 222 13.40 -9.06 -14.14
N THR A 223 13.98 -7.93 -14.54
CA THR A 223 15.42 -7.66 -14.42
C THR A 223 15.60 -6.61 -13.32
N PRO A 224 16.38 -6.85 -12.25
CA PRO A 224 16.66 -5.82 -11.26
C PRO A 224 17.21 -4.55 -11.90
N LYS A 225 16.94 -3.41 -11.26
CA LYS A 225 17.26 -2.06 -11.75
C LYS A 225 16.50 -1.62 -13.00
N SER A 226 15.64 -2.47 -13.57
CA SER A 226 14.64 -2.04 -14.55
C SER A 226 13.53 -1.24 -13.87
N THR A 227 13.02 -0.21 -14.54
CA THR A 227 11.77 0.47 -14.16
C THR A 227 10.56 -0.10 -14.91
N GLN A 228 10.78 -0.94 -15.92
CA GLN A 228 9.71 -1.54 -16.69
C GLN A 228 9.37 -2.96 -16.18
N VAL A 229 8.08 -3.24 -16.05
CA VAL A 229 7.51 -4.57 -15.76
C VAL A 229 6.45 -4.90 -16.79
N ILE A 230 6.51 -6.11 -17.37
CA ILE A 230 5.50 -6.60 -18.31
C ILE A 230 4.69 -7.69 -17.61
N LEU A 231 3.47 -7.35 -17.19
CA LEU A 231 2.55 -8.27 -16.52
C LEU A 231 1.72 -9.04 -17.55
N SER A 232 1.45 -10.30 -17.26
CA SER A 232 0.51 -11.12 -18.04
C SER A 232 -0.95 -10.71 -17.77
N GLY A 233 -1.75 -10.64 -18.84
CA GLY A 233 -3.16 -10.27 -18.81
C GLY A 233 -3.43 -8.76 -18.70
N SER A 234 -4.72 -8.42 -18.64
CA SER A 234 -5.18 -7.06 -18.37
C SER A 234 -5.11 -6.77 -16.87
N VAL A 235 -4.38 -5.72 -16.50
CA VAL A 235 -4.15 -5.33 -15.12
C VAL A 235 -4.92 -4.05 -14.84
N ASN A 236 -5.86 -4.10 -13.89
CA ASN A 236 -6.63 -2.92 -13.49
C ASN A 236 -5.81 -2.03 -12.54
N VAL A 237 -4.84 -1.31 -13.11
CA VAL A 237 -4.02 -0.31 -12.45
C VAL A 237 -3.97 0.96 -13.30
N LYS A 238 -3.93 2.12 -12.65
CA LYS A 238 -3.86 3.43 -13.30
C LYS A 238 -2.51 4.09 -13.00
N PRO A 239 -2.04 5.05 -13.82
CA PRO A 239 -0.94 5.95 -13.43
C PRO A 239 -1.19 6.56 -12.04
N GLY A 240 -0.15 6.62 -11.22
CA GLY A 240 -0.20 7.00 -9.81
C GLY A 240 -0.65 5.89 -8.85
N GLY A 241 -1.12 4.75 -9.37
CA GLY A 241 -1.47 3.57 -8.59
C GLY A 241 -0.25 2.84 -8.03
N TRP A 242 -0.49 1.84 -7.18
CA TRP A 242 0.56 1.07 -6.53
C TRP A 242 0.44 -0.43 -6.81
N ILE A 243 1.58 -1.06 -7.06
CA ILE A 243 1.73 -2.52 -7.07
C ILE A 243 2.73 -2.91 -5.99
N MET A 244 2.66 -4.14 -5.50
CA MET A 244 3.63 -4.67 -4.54
C MET A 244 4.24 -5.95 -5.07
N ASP A 245 5.57 -5.98 -5.13
CA ASP A 245 6.31 -7.22 -5.34
C ASP A 245 6.20 -8.06 -4.06
N VAL A 246 5.53 -9.20 -4.18
CA VAL A 246 5.30 -10.21 -3.14
C VAL A 246 6.01 -11.52 -3.48
N THR A 247 7.11 -11.43 -4.22
CA THR A 247 7.87 -12.62 -4.63
C THR A 247 8.36 -13.40 -3.43
N ASP A 248 7.98 -14.67 -3.39
CA ASP A 248 8.42 -15.66 -2.43
C ASP A 248 9.12 -16.82 -3.15
N PRO A 249 10.03 -17.55 -2.47
CA PRO A 249 10.63 -18.74 -3.03
C PRO A 249 9.60 -19.87 -2.99
N THR A 250 8.79 -19.94 -4.03
CA THR A 250 7.98 -21.14 -4.29
C THR A 250 8.85 -22.20 -4.94
N VAL A 251 9.18 -23.24 -4.17
CA VAL A 251 9.65 -24.54 -4.64
C VAL A 251 11.16 -24.64 -4.97
N ASN A 252 11.90 -25.24 -4.02
CA ASN A 252 12.96 -26.25 -4.21
C ASN A 252 14.23 -25.97 -5.05
N THR A 253 14.54 -24.73 -5.42
CA THR A 253 15.91 -24.39 -5.84
C THR A 253 16.66 -23.80 -4.66
N ALA A 254 17.53 -24.59 -4.02
CA ALA A 254 18.29 -24.26 -2.82
C ALA A 254 19.13 -22.96 -2.91
N THR A 255 19.27 -22.38 -4.10
CA THR A 255 20.17 -21.28 -4.43
C THR A 255 19.53 -19.91 -4.60
N ASN A 256 18.20 -19.75 -4.60
CA ASN A 256 17.56 -18.44 -4.77
C ASN A 256 16.39 -18.23 -3.80
N LYS A 257 16.63 -17.54 -2.68
CA LYS A 257 15.62 -17.23 -1.65
C LYS A 257 15.18 -15.77 -1.73
N ILE A 258 14.59 -15.40 -2.88
CA ILE A 258 14.05 -14.06 -3.08
C ILE A 258 12.81 -13.89 -2.21
N ARG A 259 12.87 -12.94 -1.27
CA ARG A 259 11.75 -12.59 -0.38
C ARG A 259 11.52 -11.08 -0.50
N HIS A 260 10.59 -10.68 -1.36
CA HIS A 260 10.27 -9.28 -1.59
C HIS A 260 8.91 -8.93 -1.02
N GLY A 261 8.87 -7.86 -0.24
CA GLY A 261 7.67 -7.10 0.06
C GLY A 261 8.02 -5.65 -0.25
N ILE A 262 8.00 -5.26 -1.52
CA ILE A 262 8.41 -3.91 -1.92
C ILE A 262 7.30 -3.29 -2.76
N PRO A 263 6.70 -2.19 -2.29
CA PRO A 263 5.72 -1.44 -3.06
C PRO A 263 6.39 -0.52 -4.08
N TYR A 264 5.80 -0.44 -5.27
CA TYR A 264 6.23 0.39 -6.39
C TYR A 264 5.07 1.26 -6.88
N GLN A 265 5.32 2.55 -7.06
CA GLN A 265 4.36 3.46 -7.70
C GLN A 265 4.45 3.32 -9.22
N VAL A 266 3.29 3.22 -9.87
CA VAL A 266 3.17 3.13 -11.32
C VAL A 266 3.13 4.53 -11.93
N VAL A 267 4.05 4.83 -12.84
CA VAL A 267 4.14 6.10 -13.57
C VAL A 267 3.30 6.08 -14.83
N SER A 268 3.35 4.97 -15.58
CA SER A 268 2.56 4.83 -16.81
C SER A 268 2.12 3.38 -17.03
N VAL A 269 1.05 3.22 -17.79
CA VAL A 269 0.41 1.94 -18.10
C VAL A 269 0.14 1.87 -19.59
N VAL A 270 0.61 0.80 -20.24
CA VAL A 270 0.33 0.49 -21.64
C VAL A 270 -0.34 -0.87 -21.69
N ASP A 271 -1.63 -0.90 -22.05
CA ASP A 271 -2.39 -2.14 -22.22
C ASP A 271 -2.25 -2.65 -23.67
N GLY A 272 -1.68 -3.84 -23.82
CA GLY A 272 -1.53 -4.55 -25.09
C GLY A 272 -2.59 -5.66 -25.31
N GLY A 273 -3.63 -5.73 -24.47
CA GLY A 273 -4.69 -6.74 -24.51
C GLY A 273 -4.31 -8.04 -23.81
N SER A 274 -3.20 -8.68 -24.22
CA SER A 274 -2.69 -9.91 -23.57
C SER A 274 -1.64 -9.65 -22.50
N THR A 275 -1.06 -8.45 -22.48
CA THR A 275 -0.02 -8.03 -21.53
C THR A 275 -0.23 -6.58 -21.16
N THR A 276 0.09 -6.22 -19.92
CA THR A 276 0.12 -4.83 -19.47
C THR A 276 1.56 -4.44 -19.13
N THR A 277 2.10 -3.44 -19.82
CA THR A 277 3.43 -2.89 -19.52
C THR A 277 3.27 -1.73 -18.54
N LEU A 278 3.95 -1.84 -17.41
CA LEU A 278 4.00 -0.83 -16.36
C LEU A 278 5.36 -0.17 -16.35
N GLU A 279 5.39 1.15 -16.27
CA GLU A 279 6.59 1.91 -15.90
C GLU A 279 6.50 2.26 -14.41
N LEU A 280 7.55 1.95 -13.66
CA LEU A 280 7.64 2.17 -12.22
C LEU A 280 8.47 3.41 -11.90
N GLN A 281 8.10 4.11 -10.84
CA GLN A 281 8.81 5.31 -10.40
C GLN A 281 10.22 4.99 -9.89
N THR A 282 10.35 3.88 -9.16
CA THR A 282 11.61 3.40 -8.63
C THR A 282 12.02 2.12 -9.36
N PRO A 283 13.32 1.94 -9.63
CA PRO A 283 13.81 0.70 -10.22
C PRO A 283 13.53 -0.50 -9.31
N LEU A 284 13.24 -1.65 -9.93
CA LEU A 284 13.08 -2.93 -9.23
C LEU A 284 14.33 -3.24 -8.43
N GLN A 285 14.15 -3.64 -7.17
CA GLN A 285 15.29 -3.90 -6.30
C GLN A 285 15.91 -5.26 -6.64
N LYS A 286 17.22 -5.37 -6.41
CA LYS A 286 17.92 -6.65 -6.48
C LYS A 286 17.44 -7.50 -5.29
N PRO A 287 17.27 -8.81 -5.47
CA PRO A 287 17.14 -9.72 -4.35
C PRO A 287 18.25 -9.50 -3.31
N ASN A 288 17.84 -9.42 -2.04
CA ASN A 288 18.74 -9.31 -0.89
C ASN A 288 19.53 -10.61 -0.62
N ASP A 289 19.38 -11.63 -1.47
CA ASP A 289 20.11 -12.88 -1.39
C ASP A 289 21.53 -12.70 -1.97
N PRO A 290 22.59 -12.83 -1.15
CA PRO A 290 23.97 -12.66 -1.61
C PRO A 290 24.41 -13.72 -2.63
N LEU A 291 23.73 -14.87 -2.68
CA LEU A 291 24.01 -15.96 -3.61
C LEU A 291 23.27 -15.79 -4.96
N TRP A 292 22.44 -14.75 -5.07
CA TRP A 292 21.70 -14.48 -6.30
C TRP A 292 22.64 -13.98 -7.42
N THR A 293 22.79 -14.84 -8.40
CA THR A 293 23.61 -14.68 -9.61
C THR A 293 22.82 -14.49 -10.91
N PRO A 294 21.55 -14.93 -11.08
CA PRO A 294 20.81 -14.70 -12.32
C PRO A 294 20.71 -13.21 -12.68
N ALA A 295 20.47 -12.89 -13.96
CA ALA A 295 20.15 -11.52 -14.37
C ALA A 295 18.65 -11.19 -14.17
N THR A 296 17.80 -12.22 -14.07
CA THR A 296 16.34 -12.09 -14.00
C THR A 296 15.73 -13.03 -12.96
N TYR A 297 14.53 -12.72 -12.50
CA TYR A 297 13.73 -13.61 -11.65
C TYR A 297 12.25 -13.52 -12.00
N ASN A 298 11.49 -14.57 -11.65
CA ASN A 298 10.03 -14.58 -11.79
C ASN A 298 9.43 -13.90 -10.57
N ALA A 299 8.93 -12.68 -10.77
CA ALA A 299 8.29 -11.89 -9.75
C ALA A 299 6.78 -12.14 -9.69
N LYS A 300 6.22 -12.02 -8.49
CA LYS A 300 4.78 -11.97 -8.23
C LYS A 300 4.41 -10.57 -7.78
N PHE A 301 3.45 -9.96 -8.45
CA PHE A 301 2.95 -8.63 -8.13
C PHE A 301 1.50 -8.68 -7.70
N VAL A 302 1.15 -7.95 -6.65
CA VAL A 302 -0.24 -7.69 -6.24
C VAL A 302 -0.56 -6.24 -6.52
N VAL A 303 -1.70 -5.99 -7.18
CA VAL A 303 -2.20 -4.63 -7.37
C VAL A 303 -2.86 -4.15 -6.08
N MET A 304 -2.37 -3.05 -5.52
CA MET A 304 -2.91 -2.47 -4.29
C MET A 304 -3.91 -1.36 -4.62
N ARG A 305 -5.19 -1.72 -4.73
CA ARG A 305 -6.25 -0.76 -5.06
C ARG A 305 -6.52 0.20 -3.90
N GLY A 306 -6.78 1.45 -4.24
CA GLY A 306 -7.13 2.49 -3.26
C GLY A 306 -5.95 2.98 -2.42
N VAL A 307 -4.72 2.51 -2.65
CA VAL A 307 -3.55 3.06 -1.95
C VAL A 307 -3.34 4.51 -2.38
N THR A 308 -3.34 5.41 -1.40
CA THR A 308 -3.07 6.83 -1.60
C THR A 308 -1.60 7.17 -1.35
N GLY A 309 -0.91 6.37 -0.54
CA GLY A 309 0.49 6.62 -0.21
C GLY A 309 1.15 5.44 0.47
N VAL A 310 2.46 5.35 0.28
CA VAL A 310 3.32 4.36 0.91
C VAL A 310 4.46 5.10 1.58
N TYR A 311 4.66 4.83 2.87
CA TYR A 311 5.58 5.55 3.72
C TYR A 311 6.58 4.56 4.34
N PRO A 312 7.78 4.42 3.74
CA PRO A 312 8.88 3.75 4.40
C PRO A 312 9.20 4.47 5.72
N ARG A 313 9.34 3.72 6.80
CA ARG A 313 9.63 4.25 8.14
C ARG A 313 11.00 3.82 8.61
N ALA A 314 11.50 4.52 9.61
CA ALA A 314 12.69 4.08 10.33
C ALA A 314 12.46 2.66 10.86
N PRO A 315 13.45 1.76 10.73
CA PRO A 315 13.33 0.39 11.21
C PRO A 315 12.81 0.34 12.64
N LEU A 316 12.00 -0.68 12.93
CA LEU A 316 11.70 -1.11 14.28
C LEU A 316 12.98 -1.69 14.87
N THR A 317 13.37 -1.24 16.04
CA THR A 317 14.56 -1.71 16.77
C THR A 317 14.15 -2.09 18.19
N ALA A 318 15.07 -2.69 18.93
CA ALA A 318 14.85 -3.08 20.32
C ALA A 318 14.91 -1.91 21.33
N ASN A 319 15.29 -0.70 20.90
CA ASN A 319 15.55 0.44 21.79
C ASN A 319 14.37 1.42 21.83
#